data_AF-A0A0N5B362-F1
#
_entry.id   AF-A0A0N5B362-F1
#
_cell.length_a   1.000
_cell.length_b   1.000
_cell.length_c   1.000
_cell.angle_alpha   90.00
_cell.angle_beta   90.00
_cell.angle_gamma   90.00
#
_symmetry.space_group_name_H-M   'P 1'
#
loop_
_entity.id
_entity.type
_entity.pdbx_description
1 polymer ?
#
loop_
_entity_poly.entity_id
_entity_poly.type
_entity_poly.pdbx_seq_one_letter_code
_entity_poly.pdbx_strand_id
1 'polypeptide(L)'
;MEPSINDLLTWYWQIELKSKRCPSEKKRRELILESIPDELLEDYSADDLDEKDSSALLHVASQFVKRKWLLEPLNKRFEMIGQNITISTRTNPYTYALKKIKNSAELLGFDDDVDNMVIQRFINLLPRGVVGKENLIQPRDMILTNWLTYAEN
;
A
#
# COMPACT_ATOMS: atom_id res chain seq x y z
N MET A 1 -23.72 -4.08 7.53
CA MET A 1 -23.36 -3.12 6.46
C MET A 1 -22.02 -3.58 5.93
N GLU A 2 -21.85 -3.73 4.63
CA GLU A 2 -20.60 -4.27 4.06
C GLU A 2 -19.49 -3.21 4.10
N PRO A 3 -18.24 -3.55 4.50
CA PRO A 3 -17.16 -2.57 4.62
C PRO A 3 -16.81 -1.94 3.26
N SER A 4 -16.51 -0.64 3.27
CA SER A 4 -16.01 0.04 2.07
C SER A 4 -14.58 -0.39 1.76
N ILE A 5 -14.14 -0.18 0.52
CA ILE A 5 -12.74 -0.41 0.13
C ILE A 5 -11.75 0.40 0.97
N ASN A 6 -12.10 1.61 1.39
CA ASN A 6 -11.24 2.43 2.24
C ASN A 6 -11.11 1.86 3.66
N ASP A 7 -12.18 1.25 4.18
CA ASP A 7 -12.14 0.56 5.46
C ASP A 7 -11.20 -0.66 5.37
N LEU A 8 -11.30 -1.43 4.27
CA LEU A 8 -10.45 -2.60 4.04
C LEU A 8 -8.98 -2.22 3.81
N LEU A 9 -8.70 -1.16 3.06
CA LEU A 9 -7.34 -0.65 2.89
C LEU A 9 -6.76 -0.20 4.24
N THR A 10 -7.53 0.55 5.02
CA THR A 10 -7.10 1.02 6.35
C THR A 10 -6.82 -0.15 7.28
N TRP A 11 -7.72 -1.14 7.32
CA TRP A 11 -7.58 -2.38 8.07
C TRP A 11 -6.30 -3.14 7.66
N TYR A 12 -6.11 -3.40 6.36
CA TYR A 12 -4.94 -4.10 5.84
C TYR A 12 -3.63 -3.40 6.25
N TRP A 13 -3.55 -2.07 6.11
CA TRP A 13 -2.36 -1.32 6.50
C TRP A 13 -2.09 -1.34 8.00
N GLN A 14 -3.13 -1.36 8.83
CA GLN A 14 -2.97 -1.49 10.27
C GLN A 14 -2.39 -2.87 10.65
N ILE A 15 -2.87 -3.94 10.02
CA ILE A 15 -2.30 -5.28 10.21
C ILE A 15 -0.84 -5.31 9.77
N GLU A 16 -0.52 -4.84 8.56
CA GLU A 16 0.84 -4.81 8.01
C GLU A 16 1.80 -4.00 8.90
N LEU A 17 1.31 -2.91 9.50
CA LEU A 17 2.10 -2.08 10.40
C LEU A 17 2.34 -2.76 11.75
N LYS A 18 1.29 -3.34 12.35
CA LYS A 18 1.36 -4.03 13.64
C LYS A 18 2.22 -5.29 13.55
N SER A 19 2.08 -6.06 12.47
CA SER A 19 2.82 -7.31 12.24
C SER A 19 4.35 -7.09 12.16
N LYS A 20 4.79 -5.96 11.59
CA LYS A 20 6.22 -5.56 11.55
C LYS A 20 6.81 -5.27 12.93
N ARG A 21 5.98 -4.99 13.94
CA ARG A 21 6.41 -4.73 15.33
C ARG A 21 6.37 -5.98 16.21
N CYS A 22 5.88 -7.10 15.69
CA CYS A 22 5.83 -8.35 16.44
C CYS A 22 7.25 -8.91 16.67
N PRO A 23 7.56 -9.40 17.89
CA PRO A 23 8.91 -9.81 18.27
C PRO A 23 9.32 -11.18 17.71
N SER A 24 8.36 -11.97 17.21
CA SER A 24 8.61 -13.30 16.65
C SER A 24 7.62 -13.62 15.55
N GLU A 25 8.00 -14.58 14.69
CA GLU A 25 7.13 -15.05 13.62
C GLU A 25 5.82 -15.62 14.15
N LYS A 26 5.88 -16.42 15.22
CA LYS A 26 4.70 -16.95 15.91
C LYS A 26 3.74 -15.83 16.33
N LYS A 27 4.25 -14.79 17.02
CA LYS A 27 3.43 -13.65 17.46
C LYS A 27 2.90 -12.82 16.30
N ARG A 28 3.64 -12.78 15.18
CA ARG A 28 3.21 -12.10 13.96
C ARG A 28 2.05 -12.83 13.31
N ARG A 29 2.13 -14.16 13.18
CA ARG A 29 1.06 -15.01 12.66
C ARG A 29 -0.20 -14.91 13.49
N GLU A 30 -0.09 -15.07 14.82
CA GLU A 30 -1.21 -14.91 15.78
C GLU A 30 -1.93 -13.58 15.56
N LEU A 31 -1.18 -12.47 15.53
CA LEU A 31 -1.77 -11.13 15.33
C LEU A 31 -2.49 -11.00 13.97
N ILE A 32 -1.93 -11.55 12.90
CA ILE A 32 -2.55 -11.45 11.56
C ILE A 32 -3.84 -12.26 11.53
N LEU A 33 -3.81 -13.51 12.01
CA LEU A 33 -5.00 -14.37 12.06
C LEU A 33 -6.12 -13.75 12.91
N GLU A 34 -5.81 -13.27 14.12
CA GLU A 34 -6.76 -12.59 15.00
C GLU A 34 -7.36 -11.31 14.39
N SER A 35 -6.68 -10.71 13.40
CA SER A 35 -7.14 -9.50 12.76
C SER A 35 -7.99 -9.75 11.51
N ILE A 36 -8.00 -10.97 10.95
CA ILE A 36 -8.82 -11.32 9.79
C ILE A 36 -10.20 -11.77 10.30
N PRO A 37 -11.30 -11.13 9.87
CA PRO A 37 -12.64 -11.58 10.20
C PRO A 37 -12.87 -13.04 9.79
N ASP A 38 -13.51 -13.82 10.65
CA ASP A 38 -13.78 -15.25 10.41
C ASP A 38 -14.52 -15.49 9.08
N GLU A 39 -15.44 -14.59 8.73
CA GLU A 39 -16.21 -14.62 7.47
C GLU A 39 -15.31 -14.59 6.22
N LEU A 40 -14.13 -13.99 6.36
CA LEU A 40 -13.13 -13.90 5.29
C LEU A 40 -12.24 -15.15 5.25
N LEU A 41 -12.16 -15.92 6.34
CA LEU A 41 -11.40 -17.16 6.42
C LEU A 41 -12.23 -18.40 6.03
N GLU A 42 -13.52 -18.27 5.73
CA GLU A 42 -14.42 -19.40 5.39
C GLU A 42 -13.91 -20.25 4.21
N ASP A 43 -13.16 -19.66 3.29
CA ASP A 43 -12.56 -20.35 2.14
C ASP A 43 -11.29 -21.16 2.49
N TYR A 44 -10.79 -21.09 3.73
CA TYR A 44 -9.53 -21.68 4.17
C TYR A 44 -9.77 -22.70 5.30
N SER A 45 -9.09 -23.85 5.23
CA SER A 45 -9.11 -24.81 6.34
C SER A 45 -8.17 -24.38 7.46
N ALA A 46 -8.46 -24.80 8.69
CA ALA A 46 -7.60 -24.53 9.85
C ALA A 46 -6.17 -25.03 9.61
N ASP A 47 -6.01 -26.23 9.03
CA ASP A 47 -4.71 -26.81 8.70
C ASP A 47 -3.95 -25.96 7.66
N ASP A 48 -4.65 -25.46 6.63
CA ASP A 48 -4.03 -24.62 5.60
C ASP A 48 -3.60 -23.24 6.16
N LEU A 49 -4.32 -22.70 7.14
CA LEU A 49 -3.92 -21.48 7.84
C LEU A 49 -2.75 -21.71 8.80
N ASP A 50 -2.70 -22.90 9.43
CA ASP A 50 -1.65 -23.25 10.38
C ASP A 50 -0.28 -23.45 9.72
N GLU A 51 -0.25 -23.88 8.45
CA GLU A 51 0.97 -24.02 7.66
C GLU A 51 1.49 -22.69 7.08
N LYS A 52 0.66 -21.66 6.99
CA LYS A 52 1.03 -20.36 6.38
C LYS A 52 1.91 -19.52 7.30
N ASP A 53 3.04 -19.05 6.78
CA ASP A 53 3.82 -18.00 7.44
C ASP A 53 3.10 -16.64 7.42
N SER A 54 3.64 -15.65 8.14
CA SER A 54 3.07 -14.31 8.21
C SER A 54 2.99 -13.59 6.87
N SER A 55 3.88 -13.91 5.93
CA SER A 55 3.86 -13.33 4.58
C SER A 55 2.67 -13.87 3.79
N ALA A 56 2.46 -15.19 3.83
CA ALA A 56 1.32 -15.86 3.24
C ALA A 56 -0.01 -15.43 3.89
N LEU A 57 -0.05 -15.22 5.21
CA LEU A 57 -1.24 -14.69 5.88
C LEU A 57 -1.55 -13.23 5.51
N LEU A 58 -0.52 -12.38 5.35
CA LEU A 58 -0.73 -11.04 4.79
C LEU A 58 -1.21 -11.10 3.34
N HIS A 59 -0.74 -12.07 2.56
CA HIS A 59 -1.26 -12.29 1.22
C HIS A 59 -2.75 -12.66 1.25
N VAL A 60 -3.17 -13.57 2.13
CA VAL A 60 -4.59 -13.89 2.36
C VAL A 60 -5.38 -12.62 2.70
N ALA A 61 -4.90 -11.82 3.66
CA ALA A 61 -5.53 -10.55 4.01
C ALA A 61 -5.67 -9.59 2.81
N SER A 62 -4.67 -9.55 1.92
CA SER A 62 -4.68 -8.72 0.72
C SER A 62 -5.76 -9.14 -0.29
N GLN A 63 -6.12 -10.44 -0.34
CA GLN A 63 -7.12 -10.94 -1.30
C GLN A 63 -8.51 -10.37 -1.05
N PHE A 64 -8.84 -10.00 0.20
CA PHE A 64 -10.12 -9.37 0.51
C PHE A 64 -10.20 -7.95 -0.04
N VAL A 65 -9.11 -7.19 0.06
CA VAL A 65 -8.98 -5.89 -0.59
C VAL A 65 -9.11 -6.06 -2.11
N LYS A 66 -8.49 -7.11 -2.67
CA LYS A 66 -8.56 -7.43 -4.11
C LYS A 66 -9.97 -7.72 -4.60
N ARG A 67 -10.71 -8.58 -3.90
CA ARG A 67 -12.12 -8.88 -4.22
C ARG A 67 -12.98 -7.61 -4.27
N LYS A 68 -12.75 -6.66 -3.35
CA LYS A 68 -13.50 -5.40 -3.35
C LYS A 68 -13.08 -4.41 -4.43
N TRP A 69 -11.78 -4.23 -4.66
CA TRP A 69 -11.37 -3.24 -5.66
C TRP A 69 -11.66 -3.67 -7.09
N LEU A 70 -11.73 -4.98 -7.37
CA LEU A 70 -12.15 -5.48 -8.69
C LEU A 70 -13.54 -4.97 -9.11
N LEU A 71 -14.37 -4.56 -8.14
CA LEU A 71 -15.69 -3.97 -8.37
C LEU A 71 -15.64 -2.44 -8.57
N GLU A 72 -14.51 -1.80 -8.26
CA GLU A 72 -14.33 -0.35 -8.39
C GLU A 72 -13.77 0.02 -9.78
N PRO A 73 -14.26 1.12 -10.38
CA PRO A 73 -13.71 1.61 -11.64
C PRO A 73 -12.25 2.08 -11.48
N LEU A 74 -11.48 1.98 -12.57
CA LEU A 74 -10.03 2.26 -12.57
C LEU A 74 -9.67 3.64 -11.99
N ASN A 75 -10.47 4.66 -12.28
CA ASN A 75 -10.25 6.02 -11.76
C ASN A 75 -10.38 6.10 -10.24
N LYS A 76 -11.37 5.43 -9.65
CA LYS A 76 -11.52 5.37 -8.19
C LYS A 76 -10.36 4.61 -7.53
N ARG A 77 -9.94 3.49 -8.13
CA ARG A 77 -8.76 2.75 -7.66
C ARG A 77 -7.51 3.62 -7.70
N PHE A 78 -7.31 4.37 -8.78
CA PHE A 78 -6.22 5.32 -8.89
C PHE A 78 -6.27 6.41 -7.82
N GLU A 79 -7.45 6.93 -7.50
CA GLU A 79 -7.66 7.92 -6.43
C GLU A 79 -7.26 7.41 -5.05
N MET A 80 -7.39 6.10 -4.80
CA MET A 80 -7.06 5.46 -3.52
C MET A 80 -5.56 5.22 -3.33
N ILE A 81 -4.75 5.24 -4.41
CA ILE A 81 -3.31 5.06 -4.31
C ILE A 81 -2.71 6.15 -3.41
N GLY A 82 -2.13 5.73 -2.29
CA GLY A 82 -1.46 6.62 -1.35
C GLY A 82 -2.38 7.55 -0.55
N GLN A 83 -3.70 7.35 -0.58
CA GLN A 83 -4.58 7.94 0.43
C GLN A 83 -4.12 7.42 1.80
N ASN A 84 -3.80 8.34 2.72
CA ASN A 84 -3.24 8.09 4.06
C ASN A 84 -1.72 7.89 4.15
N ILE A 85 -0.96 8.16 3.09
CA ILE A 85 0.51 8.27 3.19
C ILE A 85 0.87 9.73 3.49
N THR A 86 1.52 9.96 4.63
CA THR A 86 2.13 11.25 4.95
C THR A 86 3.65 11.15 4.93
N ILE A 87 4.31 12.20 4.45
CA ILE A 87 5.77 12.29 4.52
C ILE A 87 6.16 12.49 5.98
N SER A 88 6.73 11.45 6.58
CA SER A 88 7.16 11.45 7.98
C SER A 88 8.46 12.26 8.17
N THR A 89 8.83 12.54 9.42
CA THR A 89 10.12 13.15 9.80
C THR A 89 11.27 12.14 9.95
N ARG A 90 11.10 10.89 9.47
CA ARG A 90 12.10 9.83 9.59
C ARG A 90 13.28 10.04 8.65
N THR A 91 14.39 9.34 8.89
CA THR A 91 15.47 9.17 7.92
C THR A 91 14.90 8.61 6.60
N ASN A 92 15.26 9.22 5.47
CA ASN A 92 14.80 8.88 4.12
C ASN A 92 13.26 8.91 3.95
N PRO A 93 12.60 10.05 4.25
CA PRO A 93 11.15 10.12 4.33
C PRO A 93 10.48 9.95 2.95
N TYR A 94 11.14 10.41 1.90
CA TYR A 94 10.70 10.29 0.51
C TYR A 94 10.81 8.86 -0.01
N THR A 95 11.94 8.19 0.24
CA THR A 95 12.10 6.76 -0.06
C THR A 95 11.02 5.91 0.63
N TYR A 96 10.71 6.21 1.90
CA TYR A 96 9.66 5.50 2.63
C TYR A 96 8.26 5.75 2.05
N ALA A 97 7.93 7.01 1.75
CA ALA A 97 6.67 7.38 1.12
C ALA A 97 6.52 6.69 -0.24
N LEU A 98 7.58 6.71 -1.07
CA LEU A 98 7.55 6.07 -2.38
C LEU A 98 7.32 4.56 -2.29
N LYS A 99 8.01 3.87 -1.38
CA LYS A 99 7.78 2.44 -1.14
C LYS A 99 6.33 2.16 -0.75
N LYS A 100 5.73 3.01 0.09
CA LYS A 100 4.33 2.87 0.49
C LYS A 100 3.35 3.11 -0.67
N ILE A 101 3.64 4.06 -1.56
CA ILE A 101 2.82 4.30 -2.76
C ILE A 101 2.89 3.10 -3.70
N LYS A 102 4.08 2.54 -3.95
CA LYS A 102 4.26 1.33 -4.78
C LYS A 102 3.46 0.15 -4.25
N ASN A 103 3.63 -0.17 -2.96
CA ASN A 103 2.87 -1.23 -2.32
C ASN A 103 1.35 -0.99 -2.40
N SER A 104 0.90 0.27 -2.34
CA SER A 104 -0.51 0.62 -2.50
C SER A 104 -1.01 0.44 -3.93
N ALA A 105 -0.17 0.72 -4.94
CA ALA A 105 -0.49 0.53 -6.35
C ALA A 105 -0.62 -0.97 -6.69
N GLU A 106 0.34 -1.78 -6.24
CA GLU A 106 0.31 -3.24 -6.38
C GLU A 106 -0.93 -3.85 -5.72
N LEU A 107 -1.25 -3.41 -4.49
CA LEU A 107 -2.44 -3.87 -3.77
C LEU A 107 -3.74 -3.58 -4.54
N LEU A 108 -3.78 -2.50 -5.32
CA LEU A 108 -4.92 -2.05 -6.11
C LEU A 108 -4.90 -2.55 -7.58
N GLY A 109 -3.96 -3.43 -7.92
CA GLY A 109 -3.90 -4.11 -9.22
C GLY A 109 -3.15 -3.35 -10.30
N PHE A 110 -2.24 -2.45 -9.93
CA PHE A 110 -1.35 -1.75 -10.85
C PHE A 110 0.06 -2.33 -10.74
N ASP A 111 0.26 -3.56 -11.21
CA ASP A 111 1.55 -4.28 -11.12
C ASP A 111 2.51 -3.93 -12.29
N ASP A 112 1.97 -3.64 -13.49
CA ASP A 112 2.74 -3.43 -14.73
C ASP A 112 2.74 -1.97 -15.27
N ASP A 113 1.77 -1.13 -14.85
CA ASP A 113 1.58 0.26 -15.34
C ASP A 113 2.04 1.34 -14.33
N VAL A 114 3.07 1.01 -13.55
CA VAL A 114 3.27 1.59 -12.22
C VAL A 114 3.92 2.96 -12.25
N ASP A 115 4.88 3.19 -13.14
CA ASP A 115 5.81 4.30 -12.96
C ASP A 115 5.12 5.67 -13.09
N ASN A 116 4.35 5.93 -14.15
CA ASN A 116 3.72 7.25 -14.33
C ASN A 116 2.63 7.54 -13.28
N MET A 117 1.86 6.53 -12.86
CA MET A 117 0.80 6.66 -11.87
C MET A 117 1.36 6.84 -10.45
N VAL A 118 2.40 6.09 -10.10
CA VAL A 118 3.13 6.22 -8.82
C VAL A 118 3.89 7.54 -8.76
N ILE A 119 4.50 7.97 -9.87
CA ILE A 119 5.15 9.29 -9.97
C ILE A 119 4.15 10.41 -9.68
N GLN A 120 2.98 10.41 -10.32
CA GLN A 120 1.98 11.47 -10.08
C GLN A 120 1.51 11.52 -8.62
N ARG A 121 1.28 10.34 -8.00
CA ARG A 121 0.90 10.27 -6.58
C ARG A 121 2.03 10.72 -5.66
N PHE A 122 3.26 10.34 -5.98
CA PHE A 122 4.45 10.76 -5.23
C PHE A 122 4.64 12.27 -5.30
N ILE A 123 4.55 12.88 -6.48
CA ILE A 123 4.63 14.34 -6.67
C ILE A 123 3.58 15.07 -5.84
N ASN A 124 2.33 14.58 -5.83
CA ASN A 124 1.24 15.18 -5.06
C ASN A 124 1.47 15.16 -3.54
N LEU A 125 2.34 14.27 -3.04
CA LEU A 125 2.72 14.22 -1.63
C LEU A 125 3.90 15.14 -1.28
N LEU A 126 4.67 15.60 -2.28
CA LEU A 126 5.84 16.46 -2.04
C LEU A 126 5.41 17.86 -1.56
N PRO A 127 6.16 18.48 -0.63
CA PRO A 127 5.89 19.85 -0.21
C PRO A 127 5.92 20.82 -1.41
N ARG A 128 5.06 21.84 -1.41
CA ARG A 128 4.99 22.85 -2.50
C ARG A 128 6.35 23.48 -2.85
N GLY A 129 7.28 23.59 -1.89
CA GLY A 129 8.63 24.12 -2.11
C GLY A 129 9.56 23.20 -2.91
N VAL A 130 9.26 21.90 -2.98
CA VAL A 130 9.95 20.92 -3.84
C VAL A 130 9.37 20.98 -5.25
N VAL A 131 8.04 21.09 -5.36
CA VAL A 131 7.27 21.14 -6.61
C VAL A 131 7.45 22.48 -7.36
N GLY A 132 7.61 23.60 -6.64
CA GLY A 132 7.62 24.95 -7.21
C GLY A 132 8.94 25.47 -7.80
N LYS A 133 10.02 24.66 -7.81
CA LYS A 133 11.33 25.10 -8.34
C LYS A 133 11.44 25.00 -9.87
N GLU A 134 10.51 24.36 -10.58
CA GLU A 134 10.49 24.39 -12.05
C GLU A 134 9.08 24.50 -12.62
N ASN A 135 8.97 25.13 -13.79
CA ASN A 135 7.79 25.06 -14.65
C ASN A 135 7.53 23.58 -15.01
N LEU A 136 6.66 22.92 -14.24
CA LEU A 136 6.25 21.53 -14.42
C LEU A 136 5.34 21.33 -15.65
N ILE A 137 5.81 21.74 -16.83
CA ILE A 137 5.38 21.13 -18.08
C ILE A 137 5.99 19.73 -18.05
N GLN A 138 5.21 18.79 -17.52
CA GLN A 138 5.57 17.41 -17.23
C GLN A 138 6.49 16.79 -18.29
N PRO A 139 7.71 16.36 -17.95
CA PRO A 139 8.38 15.36 -18.77
C PRO A 139 7.63 14.06 -18.53
N ARG A 140 6.84 13.64 -19.53
CA ARG A 140 6.20 12.31 -19.62
C ARG A 140 7.21 11.15 -19.51
N ASP A 141 8.51 11.46 -19.52
CA ASP A 141 9.62 10.54 -19.66
C ASP A 141 10.59 10.55 -18.45
N MET A 142 10.29 11.26 -17.37
CA MET A 142 11.16 11.23 -16.18
C MET A 142 10.97 9.94 -15.38
N ILE A 143 12.01 9.13 -15.33
CA ILE A 143 12.09 7.90 -14.54
C ILE A 143 11.97 8.23 -13.04
N LEU A 144 11.21 7.42 -12.31
CA LEU A 144 10.92 7.55 -10.87
C LEU A 144 12.16 7.82 -9.99
N THR A 145 13.30 7.24 -10.35
CA THR A 145 14.59 7.43 -9.67
C THR A 145 15.03 8.89 -9.65
N ASN A 146 14.78 9.64 -10.73
CA ASN A 146 15.16 11.05 -10.81
C ASN A 146 14.29 11.92 -9.88
N TRP A 147 13.01 11.57 -9.72
CA TRP A 147 12.12 12.23 -8.76
C TRP A 147 12.54 11.97 -7.32
N LEU A 148 13.00 10.75 -7.02
CA LEU A 148 13.52 10.42 -5.69
C LEU A 148 14.79 11.21 -5.38
N THR A 149 15.77 11.21 -6.29
CA THR A 149 17.00 12.01 -6.17
C THR A 149 16.68 13.49 -6.02
N TYR A 150 15.70 14.00 -6.75
CA TYR A 150 15.30 15.40 -6.65
C TYR A 150 14.65 15.75 -5.30
N ALA A 151 13.79 14.88 -4.76
CA ALA A 151 13.18 15.11 -3.45
C ALA A 151 14.20 15.05 -2.30
N GLU A 152 15.30 14.31 -2.47
CA GLU A 152 16.35 14.14 -1.47
C GLU A 152 17.43 15.26 -1.49
N ASN A 153 17.42 16.17 -2.48
CA ASN A 153 18.36 17.29 -2.65
C ASN A 153 17.71 18.67 -2.48
#